data_AF-A0A925WRD5-F1
#
_entry.id   AF-A0A925WRD5-F1
#
_cell.length_a   1.000
_cell.length_b   1.000
_cell.length_c   1.000
_cell.angle_alpha   90.00
_cell.angle_beta   90.00
_cell.angle_gamma   90.00
#
_symmetry.space_group_name_H-M   'P 1'
#
loop_
_entity.id
_entity.type
_entity.pdbx_description
1 polymer ?
#
loop_
_entity_poly.entity_id
_entity_poly.type
_entity_poly.pdbx_seq_one_letter_code
_entity_poly.pdbx_strand_id
1 'polypeptide(L)'
;MIKRFSGAAAAVFLLGGTILGGVATSGCSGGRFGNTLSKSDQVRIGQQAAGEIEQKNRVITSGPQYEQLQRVAARIIPLARQDFDVPYTVKLIDSKEVNAFALPGGPIYFYKGLVDITTSDDELASVVGHEAAHVIKQHSAKQISDAQAKNII
;
A
#
# COMPACT_ATOMS: atom_id res chain seq x y z
N MET A 1 -14.22 4.90 -56.42
CA MET A 1 -14.39 3.96 -57.54
C MET A 1 -12.99 3.58 -58.03
N ILE A 2 -12.59 2.29 -57.91
CA ILE A 2 -11.57 1.58 -58.72
C ILE A 2 -10.10 2.02 -58.48
N LYS A 3 -9.07 1.19 -58.28
CA LYS A 3 -8.85 -0.27 -58.17
C LYS A 3 -7.46 -0.45 -57.52
N ARG A 4 -7.30 -1.58 -56.82
CA ARG A 4 -6.02 -2.14 -56.37
C ARG A 4 -5.18 -2.54 -57.59
N PHE A 5 -3.85 -2.39 -57.52
CA PHE A 5 -2.93 -3.21 -58.29
C PHE A 5 -1.85 -3.78 -57.38
N SER A 6 -1.83 -5.11 -57.36
CA SER A 6 -0.82 -5.97 -56.76
C SER A 6 0.40 -6.05 -57.67
N GLY A 7 1.59 -6.10 -57.08
CA GLY A 7 2.82 -6.51 -57.75
C GLY A 7 3.71 -7.19 -56.72
N ALA A 8 3.83 -8.51 -56.83
CA ALA A 8 4.64 -9.36 -55.98
C ALA A 8 5.96 -9.74 -56.68
N ALA A 9 6.94 -10.13 -55.85
CA ALA A 9 8.12 -10.94 -56.16
C ALA A 9 9.22 -10.27 -57.01
N ALA A 10 10.51 -10.57 -56.88
CA ALA A 10 11.34 -11.27 -55.90
C ALA A 10 12.76 -11.13 -56.47
N ALA A 11 13.80 -10.93 -55.65
CA ALA A 11 15.15 -11.36 -56.00
C ALA A 11 16.05 -11.30 -54.76
N VAL A 12 16.43 -12.50 -54.33
CA VAL A 12 17.40 -12.83 -53.29
C VAL A 12 18.82 -12.71 -53.86
N PHE A 13 19.73 -12.06 -53.14
CA PHE A 13 21.18 -12.24 -53.20
C PHE A 13 21.69 -12.15 -51.75
N LEU A 14 21.84 -13.28 -51.05
CA LEU A 14 23.03 -14.11 -50.88
C LEU A 14 24.26 -13.41 -50.26
N LEU A 15 24.65 -14.00 -49.11
CA LEU A 15 25.99 -14.16 -48.53
C LEU A 15 26.55 -13.06 -47.60
N GLY A 16 26.65 -13.45 -46.32
CA GLY A 16 27.94 -13.41 -45.61
C GLY A 16 28.03 -12.40 -44.47
N GLY A 17 27.89 -12.87 -43.24
CA GLY A 17 28.27 -12.08 -42.07
C GLY A 17 27.71 -12.60 -40.74
N THR A 18 28.25 -13.71 -40.24
CA THR A 18 28.18 -14.00 -38.81
C THR A 18 29.02 -12.97 -38.05
N ILE A 19 28.36 -12.09 -37.31
CA ILE A 19 28.96 -11.42 -36.16
C ILE A 19 28.10 -11.78 -34.95
N LEU A 20 28.68 -12.55 -34.03
CA LEU A 20 28.21 -12.64 -32.65
C LEU A 20 28.18 -11.23 -32.07
N GLY A 21 26.98 -10.66 -31.89
CA GLY A 21 26.76 -9.44 -31.14
C GLY A 21 25.60 -9.70 -30.20
N GLY A 22 25.91 -9.81 -28.90
CA GLY A 22 24.99 -10.32 -27.88
C GLY A 22 23.62 -9.66 -27.92
N VAL A 23 22.59 -10.49 -27.78
CA VAL A 23 21.34 -10.05 -27.19
C VAL A 23 21.69 -9.60 -25.78
N ALA A 24 21.97 -8.30 -25.63
CA ALA A 24 21.71 -7.64 -24.37
C ALA A 24 20.18 -7.59 -24.26
N THR A 25 19.58 -8.70 -23.81
CA THR A 25 18.42 -8.54 -22.96
C THR A 25 18.96 -7.73 -21.80
N SER A 26 18.75 -6.42 -21.84
CA SER A 26 18.68 -5.61 -20.64
C SER A 26 17.48 -6.13 -19.87
N GLY A 27 17.61 -7.33 -19.33
CA GLY A 27 17.02 -7.67 -18.06
C GLY A 27 17.56 -6.61 -17.13
N CYS A 28 16.81 -5.53 -16.99
CA CYS A 28 16.72 -4.81 -15.74
C CYS A 28 16.09 -5.78 -14.72
N SER A 29 16.77 -6.90 -14.47
CA SER A 29 16.97 -7.46 -13.15
C SER A 29 17.82 -6.43 -12.38
N GLY A 30 17.33 -5.20 -12.29
CA GLY A 30 17.79 -4.23 -11.34
C GLY A 30 17.43 -4.86 -10.02
N GLY A 31 18.41 -5.49 -9.39
CA GLY A 31 18.34 -5.94 -8.02
C GLY A 31 17.97 -4.72 -7.19
N ARG A 32 16.68 -4.51 -6.99
CA ARG A 32 16.18 -3.79 -5.84
C ARG A 32 16.48 -4.70 -4.68
N PHE A 33 17.71 -4.63 -4.16
CA PHE A 33 17.87 -4.73 -2.72
C PHE A 33 17.04 -3.59 -2.15
N GLY A 34 15.74 -3.82 -2.05
CA GLY A 34 14.81 -2.87 -1.48
C GLY A 34 15.28 -2.67 -0.07
N ASN A 35 15.77 -1.47 0.24
CA ASN A 35 16.08 -1.06 1.59
C ASN A 35 14.77 -0.87 2.37
N THR A 36 13.91 -1.88 2.36
CA THR A 36 12.61 -1.89 2.99
C THR A 36 12.82 -2.20 4.46
N LEU A 37 12.27 -1.37 5.33
CA LEU A 37 12.37 -1.54 6.77
C LEU A 37 12.02 -2.97 7.18
N SER A 38 12.82 -3.56 8.08
CA SER A 38 12.51 -4.88 8.64
C SER A 38 11.14 -4.87 9.32
N LYS A 39 10.47 -6.02 9.41
CA LYS A 39 9.16 -6.13 10.08
C LYS A 39 9.21 -5.61 11.53
N SER A 40 10.28 -5.92 12.26
CA SER A 40 10.51 -5.42 13.62
C SER A 40 10.70 -3.89 13.66
N ASP A 41 11.40 -3.32 12.69
CA ASP A 41 11.55 -1.86 12.60
C ASP A 41 10.22 -1.18 12.26
N GLN A 42 9.43 -1.77 11.37
CA GLN A 42 8.09 -1.26 11.07
C GLN A 42 7.22 -1.21 12.32
N VAL A 43 7.20 -2.28 13.13
CA VAL A 43 6.44 -2.31 14.40
C VAL A 43 6.96 -1.26 15.37
N ARG A 44 8.28 -1.16 15.56
CA ARG A 44 8.89 -0.19 16.47
C ARG A 44 8.58 1.25 16.07
N ILE A 45 8.77 1.60 14.81
CA ILE A 45 8.50 2.94 14.27
C ILE A 45 7.00 3.24 14.35
N GLY A 46 6.15 2.27 14.00
CA GLY A 46 4.71 2.37 14.12
C GLY A 46 4.22 2.67 15.52
N GLN A 47 4.74 1.94 16.51
CA GLN A 47 4.39 2.13 17.92
C GLN A 47 4.88 3.47 18.47
N GLN A 48 6.06 3.93 18.06
CA GLN A 48 6.55 5.26 18.43
C GLN A 48 5.63 6.35 17.86
N ALA A 49 5.32 6.29 16.57
CA ALA A 49 4.43 7.24 15.92
C ALA A 49 3.01 7.20 16.51
N ALA A 50 2.50 6.00 16.84
CA ALA A 50 1.23 5.83 17.54
C ALA A 50 1.20 6.58 18.88
N GLY A 51 2.29 6.50 19.67
CA GLY A 51 2.43 7.26 20.91
C GLY A 51 2.34 8.77 20.70
N GLU A 52 2.98 9.30 19.67
CA GLU A 52 2.93 10.73 19.33
C GLU A 52 1.53 11.18 18.86
N ILE A 53 0.85 10.36 18.05
CA ILE A 53 -0.52 10.61 17.61
C ILE A 53 -1.47 10.67 18.81
N GLU A 54 -1.36 9.70 19.72
CA GLU A 54 -2.25 9.59 20.88
C GLU A 54 -1.99 10.65 21.96
N GLN A 55 -0.79 11.24 22.00
CA GLN A 55 -0.52 12.42 22.83
C GLN A 55 -1.20 13.69 22.29
N LYS A 56 -1.33 13.80 20.97
CA LYS A 56 -1.87 15.00 20.30
C LYS A 56 -3.39 14.92 20.05
N ASN A 57 -3.95 13.72 20.10
CA ASN A 57 -5.34 13.46 19.73
C ASN A 57 -6.08 12.75 20.86
N ARG A 58 -7.33 13.13 21.07
CA ARG A 58 -8.23 12.40 21.97
C ARG A 58 -8.72 11.13 21.28
N VAL A 59 -8.43 9.98 21.90
CA VAL A 59 -8.91 8.67 21.43
C VAL A 59 -10.28 8.37 22.05
N ILE A 60 -11.24 7.96 21.22
CA ILE A 60 -12.55 7.47 21.63
C ILE A 60 -12.44 5.96 21.88
N THR A 61 -12.94 5.52 23.03
CA THR A 61 -12.88 4.12 23.48
C THR A 61 -14.25 3.49 23.74
N SER A 62 -15.34 4.23 23.52
CA SER A 62 -16.72 3.75 23.71
C SER A 62 -17.72 4.57 22.88
N GLY A 63 -18.96 4.05 22.76
CA GLY A 63 -20.06 4.71 22.07
C GLY A 63 -20.31 4.20 20.65
N PRO A 64 -21.39 4.67 19.99
CA PRO A 64 -21.91 4.03 18.77
C PRO A 64 -20.90 3.94 17.62
N GLN A 65 -20.18 5.03 17.34
CA GLN A 65 -19.17 5.08 16.27
C GLN A 65 -17.98 4.17 16.56
N TYR A 66 -17.53 4.16 17.82
CA TYR A 66 -16.46 3.27 18.26
C TYR A 66 -16.89 1.80 18.11
N GLU A 67 -18.08 1.46 18.60
CA GLU A 67 -18.61 0.10 18.50
C GLU A 67 -18.82 -0.34 17.06
N GLN A 68 -19.30 0.55 16.19
CA GLN A 68 -19.42 0.28 14.75
C GLN A 68 -18.06 -0.04 14.13
N LEU A 69 -17.07 0.81 14.36
CA LEU A 69 -15.71 0.58 13.87
C LEU A 69 -15.13 -0.73 14.40
N GLN A 70 -15.27 -1.02 15.69
CA GLN A 70 -14.74 -2.24 16.28
C GLN A 70 -15.43 -3.50 15.71
N ARG A 71 -16.76 -3.48 15.49
CA ARG A 71 -17.49 -4.59 14.85
C ARG A 71 -17.00 -4.87 13.43
N VAL A 72 -16.75 -3.83 12.65
CA VAL A 72 -16.23 -3.96 11.28
C VAL A 72 -14.78 -4.45 11.31
N ALA A 73 -13.92 -3.81 12.12
CA ALA A 73 -12.52 -4.19 12.26
C ALA A 73 -12.34 -5.63 12.74
N ALA A 74 -13.17 -6.11 13.67
CA ALA A 74 -13.14 -7.48 14.17
C ALA A 74 -13.36 -8.55 13.09
N ARG A 75 -14.04 -8.20 11.99
CA ARG A 75 -14.23 -9.10 10.83
C ARG A 75 -13.06 -9.05 9.85
N ILE A 76 -12.41 -7.90 9.69
CA ILE A 76 -11.39 -7.66 8.65
C ILE A 76 -9.98 -7.92 9.14
N ILE A 77 -9.62 -7.41 10.32
CA ILE A 77 -8.24 -7.48 10.84
C ILE A 77 -7.71 -8.91 11.00
N PRO A 78 -8.50 -9.92 11.42
CA PRO A 78 -8.03 -11.30 11.44
C PRO A 78 -7.62 -11.83 10.07
N LEU A 79 -8.26 -11.38 8.98
CA LEU A 79 -7.91 -11.76 7.61
C LEU A 79 -6.60 -11.08 7.20
N ALA A 80 -6.48 -9.77 7.46
CA ALA A 80 -5.25 -9.03 7.19
C ALA A 80 -4.02 -9.59 7.92
N ARG A 81 -4.21 -10.10 9.14
CA ARG A 81 -3.15 -10.74 9.94
C ARG A 81 -2.63 -12.03 9.30
N GLN A 82 -3.45 -12.75 8.53
CA GLN A 82 -3.00 -13.95 7.81
C GLN A 82 -1.97 -13.61 6.73
N ASP A 83 -2.14 -12.47 6.06
CA ASP A 83 -1.25 -12.02 4.98
C ASP A 83 0.01 -11.31 5.51
N PHE A 84 -0.11 -10.56 6.61
CA PHE A 84 1.02 -9.87 7.23
C PHE A 84 0.85 -9.77 8.74
N ASP A 85 1.49 -10.69 9.47
CA ASP A 85 1.25 -10.88 10.90
C ASP A 85 1.94 -9.82 11.79
N VAL A 86 1.30 -8.68 12.00
CA VAL A 86 1.77 -7.61 12.90
C VAL A 86 0.73 -7.32 13.99
N PRO A 87 1.09 -6.63 15.09
CA PRO A 87 0.14 -6.24 16.12
C PRO A 87 -0.79 -5.12 15.64
N TYR A 88 -1.75 -5.46 14.77
CA TYR A 88 -2.79 -4.54 14.34
C TYR A 88 -3.55 -3.95 15.53
N THR A 89 -3.73 -2.63 15.51
CA THR A 89 -4.62 -1.92 16.42
C THR A 89 -5.50 -0.98 15.61
N VAL A 90 -6.78 -0.88 15.98
CA VAL A 90 -7.73 0.02 15.31
C VAL A 90 -8.29 0.97 16.36
N LYS A 91 -8.01 2.26 16.20
CA LYS A 91 -8.38 3.31 17.16
C LYS A 91 -9.19 4.41 16.47
N LEU A 92 -10.10 5.03 17.23
CA LEU A 92 -10.95 6.12 16.77
C LEU A 92 -10.48 7.44 17.38
N ILE A 93 -10.25 8.46 16.55
CA ILE A 93 -9.86 9.81 16.96
C ILE A 93 -11.09 10.72 17.00
N ASP A 94 -11.23 11.48 18.08
CA ASP A 94 -12.28 12.49 18.26
C ASP A 94 -11.98 13.76 17.45
N SER A 95 -12.27 13.71 16.15
CA SER A 95 -12.20 14.86 15.25
C SER A 95 -13.25 14.73 14.14
N LYS A 96 -13.71 15.89 13.65
CA LYS A 96 -14.70 16.00 12.57
C LYS A 96 -14.11 15.81 11.17
N GLU A 97 -12.79 15.65 11.07
CA GLU A 97 -12.14 15.37 9.80
C GLU A 97 -12.63 14.03 9.22
N VAL A 98 -12.76 13.97 7.90
CA VAL A 98 -13.12 12.77 7.16
C VAL A 98 -11.82 12.13 6.68
N ASN A 99 -11.21 11.33 7.53
CA ASN A 99 -9.92 10.70 7.24
C ASN A 99 -9.76 9.35 7.97
N ALA A 100 -8.83 8.54 7.47
CA ALA A 100 -8.26 7.37 8.12
C ALA A 100 -6.83 7.18 7.62
N PHE A 101 -5.97 6.55 8.41
CA PHE A 101 -4.61 6.24 7.98
C PHE A 101 -4.02 5.05 8.73
N ALA A 102 -3.11 4.36 8.04
CA ALA A 102 -2.32 3.25 8.58
C ALA A 102 -0.85 3.63 8.80
N LEU A 103 -0.34 3.36 10.01
CA LEU A 103 1.08 3.44 10.34
C LEU A 103 1.80 2.13 10.00
N PRO A 104 3.13 2.18 9.77
CA PRO A 104 3.93 0.96 9.65
C PRO A 104 3.69 0.02 10.82
N GLY A 105 3.66 -1.29 10.58
CA GLY A 105 3.60 -2.27 11.67
C GLY A 105 2.24 -2.43 12.36
N GLY A 106 1.16 -1.86 11.83
CA GLY A 106 -0.22 -2.26 12.18
C GLY A 106 -1.12 -1.28 12.93
N PRO A 107 -0.67 -0.16 13.54
CA PRO A 107 -1.62 0.83 14.06
C PRO A 107 -2.40 1.50 12.93
N ILE A 108 -3.72 1.49 13.04
CA ILE A 108 -4.64 2.12 12.09
C ILE A 108 -5.57 3.04 12.87
N TYR A 109 -5.72 4.27 12.37
CA TYR A 109 -6.54 5.31 12.98
C TYR A 109 -7.65 5.74 12.04
N PHE A 110 -8.84 5.88 12.59
CA PHE A 110 -10.01 6.41 11.91
C PHE A 110 -10.45 7.68 12.63
N TYR A 111 -10.93 8.66 11.89
CA TYR A 111 -11.50 9.88 12.48
C TYR A 111 -13.01 9.71 12.64
N LYS A 112 -13.57 10.23 13.74
CA LYS A 112 -15.01 10.18 13.99
C LYS A 112 -15.82 10.76 12.83
N GLY A 113 -15.35 11.85 12.22
CA GLY A 113 -16.00 12.46 11.05
C GLY A 113 -16.13 11.51 9.85
N LEU A 114 -15.16 10.61 9.63
CA LEU A 114 -15.28 9.56 8.62
C LEU A 114 -16.36 8.54 8.98
N VAL A 115 -16.39 8.06 10.22
CA VAL A 115 -17.39 7.07 10.65
C VAL A 115 -18.80 7.68 10.60
N ASP A 116 -18.95 8.94 10.98
CA ASP A 116 -20.23 9.66 10.97
C ASP A 116 -20.85 9.78 9.55
N ILE A 117 -20.05 9.77 8.49
CA ILE A 117 -20.57 9.83 7.10
C ILE A 117 -20.85 8.47 6.49
N THR A 118 -20.38 7.37 7.11
CA THR A 118 -20.69 6.02 6.64
C THR A 118 -22.10 5.65 7.03
N THR A 119 -22.91 5.25 6.05
CA THR A 119 -24.33 4.92 6.24
C THR A 119 -24.55 3.45 6.59
N SER A 120 -23.54 2.61 6.37
CA SER A 120 -23.57 1.17 6.65
C SER A 120 -22.21 0.63 7.08
N ASP A 121 -22.24 -0.54 7.72
CA ASP A 121 -21.03 -1.30 8.06
C ASP A 121 -20.23 -1.70 6.81
N ASP A 122 -20.88 -1.88 5.66
CA ASP A 122 -20.23 -2.30 4.41
C ASP A 122 -19.41 -1.15 3.79
N GLU A 123 -19.93 0.08 3.86
CA GLU A 123 -19.17 1.27 3.46
C GLU A 123 -17.94 1.46 4.35
N LEU A 124 -18.11 1.34 5.67
CA LEU A 124 -16.99 1.42 6.60
C LEU A 124 -15.99 0.26 6.40
N ALA A 125 -16.48 -0.94 6.08
CA ALA A 125 -15.66 -2.10 5.77
C ALA A 125 -14.75 -1.86 4.57
N SER A 126 -15.22 -1.13 3.55
CA SER A 126 -14.39 -0.78 2.39
C SER A 126 -13.16 0.05 2.79
N VAL A 127 -13.33 1.02 3.70
CA VAL A 127 -12.23 1.88 4.19
C VAL A 127 -11.33 1.12 5.14
N VAL A 128 -11.89 0.31 6.05
CA VAL A 128 -11.09 -0.53 6.95
C VAL A 128 -10.24 -1.54 6.16
N GLY A 129 -10.80 -2.15 5.12
CA GLY A 129 -10.07 -3.02 4.21
C GLY A 129 -8.98 -2.29 3.43
N HIS A 130 -9.25 -1.07 2.96
CA HIS A 130 -8.27 -0.21 2.28
C HIS A 130 -7.05 0.08 3.17
N GLU A 131 -7.28 0.54 4.40
CA GLU A 131 -6.20 0.84 5.34
C GLU A 131 -5.44 -0.41 5.78
N ALA A 132 -6.13 -1.53 6.01
CA ALA A 132 -5.47 -2.80 6.28
C ALA A 132 -4.57 -3.24 5.11
N ALA A 133 -5.01 -3.05 3.87
CA ALA A 133 -4.20 -3.35 2.68
C ALA A 133 -2.94 -2.48 2.60
N HIS A 134 -2.98 -1.21 3.06
CA HIS A 134 -1.78 -0.38 3.16
C HIS A 134 -0.74 -0.94 4.13
N VAL A 135 -1.17 -1.52 5.26
CA VAL A 135 -0.27 -2.22 6.19
C VAL A 135 0.30 -3.47 5.54
N ILE A 136 -0.54 -4.32 4.95
CA ILE A 136 -0.12 -5.59 4.30
C ILE A 136 0.91 -5.32 3.20
N LYS A 137 0.68 -4.29 2.38
CA LYS A 137 1.58 -3.88 1.29
C LYS A 137 2.75 -3.00 1.76
N GLN A 138 2.82 -2.70 3.06
CA GLN A 138 3.91 -1.96 3.69
C GLN A 138 4.16 -0.60 3.03
N HIS A 139 3.10 0.06 2.54
CA HIS A 139 3.23 1.31 1.79
C HIS A 139 3.89 2.41 2.62
N SER A 140 3.52 2.56 3.89
CA SER A 140 4.12 3.55 4.80
C SER A 140 5.61 3.26 5.05
N ALA A 141 5.99 1.97 5.19
CA ALA A 141 7.39 1.59 5.36
C ALA A 141 8.22 1.90 4.11
N LYS A 142 7.66 1.61 2.91
CA LYS A 142 8.29 1.96 1.64
C LYS A 142 8.48 3.46 1.49
N GLN A 143 7.49 4.27 1.85
CA GLN A 143 7.61 5.73 1.79
C GLN A 143 8.73 6.26 2.69
N ILE A 144 8.86 5.73 3.92
CA ILE A 144 9.95 6.08 4.84
C ILE A 144 11.31 5.70 4.24
N SER A 145 11.45 4.47 3.75
CA SER A 145 12.68 3.99 3.10
C SER A 145 13.07 4.86 1.90
N ASP A 146 12.11 5.21 1.04
CA ASP A 146 12.34 6.03 -0.15
C ASP A 146 12.73 7.47 0.24
N ALA A 147 12.16 8.03 1.32
CA ALA A 147 12.54 9.36 1.83
C ALA A 147 13.95 9.38 2.42
N GLN A 148 14.34 8.35 3.19
CA GLN A 148 15.69 8.23 3.73
C GLN A 148 16.74 8.10 2.62
N ALA A 149 16.44 7.33 1.57
CA ALA A 149 17.35 7.16 0.44
C ALA A 149 17.61 8.48 -0.32
N LYS A 150 16.61 9.36 -0.42
CA LYS A 150 16.75 10.66 -1.08
C LYS A 150 17.59 11.66 -0.29
N ASN A 151 17.67 11.53 1.03
CA ASN A 151 18.44 12.44 1.89
C ASN A 151 19.95 12.11 1.93
N ILE A 152 20.37 11.03 1.26
CA ILE A 152 21.77 10.55 1.25
C ILE A 152 22.49 10.93 -0.08
N ILE A 153 21.79 11.58 -1.02
CA ILE A 153 22.29 12.00 -2.33
C ILE A 153 22.25 13.53 -2.42
#